data_AF-A0A7S4UE20-F1
#
_entry.id   AF-A0A7S4UE20-F1
#
_cell.length_a   1.000
_cell.length_b   1.000
_cell.length_c   1.000
_cell.angle_alpha   90.00
_cell.angle_beta   90.00
_cell.angle_gamma   90.00
#
_symmetry.space_group_name_H-M   'P 1'
#
loop_
_entity.id
_entity.type
_entity.pdbx_description
1 polymer ?
#
loop_
_entity_poly.entity_id
_entity_poly.type
_entity_poly.pdbx_seq_one_letter_code
_entity_poly.pdbx_strand_id
1 'polypeptide(L)'
;AEGERVWGKRKGVSFFRPGSGFFTSHILEEAKLNGLITILGDVYPHDPLITQPTINRYYVELGVRPGSVIILHDRPYTLPLLSSLLPSLLERGFVFKPLSWTLE
;
A
#
# COMPACT_ATOMS: atom_id res chain seq x y z
N ALA A 1 0.98 9.80 -27.69
CA ALA A 1 1.56 10.80 -26.77
C ALA A 1 0.63 10.85 -25.57
N GLU A 2 1.01 10.59 -24.33
CA GLU A 2 2.32 10.47 -23.70
C GLU A 2 2.01 9.74 -22.37
N GLY A 3 2.27 8.44 -22.32
CA GLY A 3 2.07 7.59 -21.15
C GLY A 3 3.30 6.74 -20.92
N GLU A 4 4.46 7.25 -21.34
CA GLU A 4 5.73 6.57 -21.16
C GLU A 4 6.00 6.42 -19.67
N ARG A 5 5.81 5.19 -19.18
CA ARG A 5 6.60 4.54 -18.13
C ARG A 5 7.18 5.50 -17.09
N VAL A 6 6.32 6.07 -16.25
CA VAL A 6 6.75 6.79 -15.03
C VAL A 6 7.42 5.83 -14.02
N TRP A 7 7.24 4.52 -14.19
CA TRP A 7 7.98 3.49 -13.48
C TRP A 7 9.29 3.18 -14.20
N GLY A 8 10.25 4.10 -14.11
CA GLY A 8 11.61 3.82 -14.50
C GLY A 8 12.07 2.53 -13.83
N LYS A 9 12.55 1.55 -14.61
CA LYS A 9 13.29 0.39 -14.10
C LYS A 9 14.54 0.92 -13.39
N ARG A 10 14.42 1.34 -12.12
CA ARG A 10 15.57 1.40 -11.24
C ARG A 10 16.04 -0.05 -11.08
N LYS A 11 17.35 -0.31 -11.18
CA LYS A 11 17.96 -1.51 -10.58
C LYS A 11 17.56 -1.45 -9.10
N GLY A 12 16.44 -2.10 -8.77
CA GLY A 12 15.54 -1.62 -7.75
C GLY A 12 15.42 -2.61 -6.61
N VAL A 13 15.30 -2.08 -5.41
CA VAL A 13 14.89 -2.83 -4.23
C VAL A 13 13.62 -3.62 -4.55
N SER A 14 13.66 -4.92 -4.28
CA SER A 14 12.51 -5.80 -4.44
C SER A 14 11.81 -5.97 -3.10
N PHE A 15 10.52 -5.66 -3.06
CA PHE A 15 9.70 -5.82 -1.86
C PHE A 15 8.99 -7.16 -1.87
N PHE A 16 8.87 -7.76 -0.70
CA PHE A 16 8.09 -8.97 -0.46
C PHE A 16 7.00 -8.69 0.58
N ARG A 17 5.76 -9.04 0.27
CA ARG A 17 4.67 -9.03 1.24
C ARG A 17 4.15 -10.47 1.40
N PRO A 18 4.20 -11.05 2.60
CA PRO A 18 3.67 -12.38 2.84
C PRO A 18 2.15 -12.44 2.56
N GLY A 19 1.68 -13.56 2.00
CA GLY A 19 0.26 -13.80 1.77
C GLY A 19 -0.54 -13.61 3.07
N SER A 20 -1.61 -12.81 3.01
CA SER A 20 -2.44 -12.45 4.16
C SER A 20 -1.70 -11.80 5.34
N GLY A 21 -0.43 -11.40 5.17
CA GLY A 21 0.42 -10.92 6.26
C GLY A 21 0.88 -12.01 7.23
N PHE A 22 0.71 -13.30 6.90
CA PHE A 22 1.21 -14.40 7.71
C PHE A 22 2.66 -14.73 7.36
N PHE A 23 3.53 -14.79 8.36
CA PHE A 23 4.93 -15.09 8.18
C PHE A 23 5.49 -15.89 9.36
N THR A 24 6.60 -16.58 9.09
CA THR A 24 7.44 -17.25 10.08
C THR A 24 8.86 -16.69 9.97
N SER A 25 9.71 -16.95 10.97
CA SER A 25 11.15 -16.60 10.90
C SER A 25 11.80 -17.16 9.64
N HIS A 26 11.47 -18.41 9.27
CA HIS A 26 11.99 -19.05 8.07
C HIS A 26 11.58 -18.31 6.78
N ILE A 27 10.32 -17.88 6.66
CA ILE A 27 9.86 -17.07 5.50
C ILE A 27 10.61 -15.74 5.41
N LEU A 28 10.82 -15.07 6.55
CA LEU A 28 11.55 -13.80 6.58
C LEU A 28 13.02 -13.96 6.23
N GLU A 29 13.65 -15.04 6.70
CA GLU A 29 15.04 -15.37 6.39
C GLU A 29 15.22 -15.68 4.91
N GLU A 30 14.33 -16.49 4.33
CA GLU A 30 14.36 -16.83 2.90
C GLU A 30 14.18 -15.57 2.03
N ALA A 31 13.23 -14.69 2.38
CA ALA A 31 13.05 -13.42 1.67
C ALA A 31 14.34 -12.58 1.70
N LYS A 32 14.99 -12.48 2.86
CA LYS A 32 16.25 -11.75 3.02
C LYS A 32 17.40 -12.37 2.20
N LEU A 33 17.54 -13.70 2.20
CA LEU A 33 18.57 -14.41 1.42
C LEU A 33 18.41 -14.17 -0.09
N ASN A 34 17.18 -13.98 -0.56
CA ASN A 34 16.86 -13.64 -1.94
C ASN A 34 16.91 -12.12 -2.24
N GLY A 35 17.44 -11.32 -1.31
CA GLY A 35 17.58 -9.87 -1.49
C GLY A 35 16.26 -9.10 -1.49
N LEU A 36 15.21 -9.66 -0.90
CA LEU A 36 13.90 -9.03 -0.78
C LEU A 36 13.76 -8.31 0.56
N ILE A 37 13.11 -7.15 0.55
CA ILE A 37 12.71 -6.43 1.76
C ILE A 37 11.27 -6.80 2.09
N THR A 38 11.07 -7.45 3.24
CA THR A 38 9.72 -7.76 3.71
C THR A 38 9.01 -6.48 4.18
N ILE A 39 7.81 -6.23 3.64
CA ILE A 39 6.96 -5.09 3.98
C ILE A 39 5.58 -5.57 4.44
N LEU A 40 5.09 -4.96 5.51
CA LEU A 40 3.72 -5.07 5.98
C LEU A 40 3.00 -3.72 5.82
N GLY A 41 1.74 -3.67 6.23
CA GLY A 41 1.00 -2.41 6.30
C GLY A 41 0.15 -2.39 7.55
N ASP A 42 -0.14 -1.19 8.03
CA ASP A 42 -0.83 -0.93 9.29
C ASP A 42 -2.29 -0.50 9.09
N VAL A 43 -2.67 -0.09 7.88
CA VAL A 43 -4.04 0.30 7.56
C VAL A 43 -4.59 -0.62 6.46
N TYR A 44 -5.51 -1.51 6.85
CA TYR A 44 -6.16 -2.46 5.94
C TYR A 44 -7.68 -2.48 6.19
N PRO A 45 -8.50 -1.89 5.30
CA PRO A 45 -9.95 -1.78 5.50
C PRO A 45 -10.72 -3.08 5.24
N HIS A 46 -10.04 -4.22 5.05
CA HIS A 46 -10.67 -5.48 4.67
C HIS A 46 -11.47 -5.39 3.36
N ASP A 47 -10.96 -4.60 2.40
CA ASP A 47 -11.62 -4.34 1.12
C ASP A 47 -11.98 -5.59 0.29
N PRO A 48 -11.32 -6.77 0.39
CA PRO A 48 -11.81 -7.97 -0.31
C PRO A 48 -13.17 -8.46 0.19
N LEU A 49 -13.56 -8.11 1.43
CA LEU A 49 -14.82 -8.52 2.06
C LEU A 49 -15.81 -7.37 2.14
N ILE A 50 -15.33 -6.15 2.43
CA ILE A 50 -16.15 -4.95 2.56
C ILE A 50 -16.18 -4.23 1.21
N THR A 51 -17.25 -4.41 0.45
CA THR A 51 -17.38 -3.89 -0.92
C THR A 51 -17.83 -2.43 -0.99
N GLN A 52 -18.20 -1.83 0.15
CA GLN A 52 -18.65 -0.43 0.23
C GLN A 52 -17.44 0.54 0.28
N PRO A 53 -17.19 1.34 -0.77
CA PRO A 53 -16.05 2.26 -0.81
C PRO A 53 -16.12 3.35 0.27
N THR A 54 -17.31 3.76 0.69
CA THR A 54 -17.50 4.75 1.76
C THR A 54 -17.05 4.22 3.13
N ILE A 55 -17.33 2.95 3.43
CA ILE A 55 -16.87 2.29 4.66
C ILE A 55 -15.35 2.13 4.64
N ASN A 56 -14.80 1.68 3.51
CA ASN A 56 -13.35 1.54 3.34
C ASN A 56 -12.63 2.89 3.49
N ARG A 57 -13.19 3.97 2.91
CA ARG A 57 -12.67 5.34 3.06
C ARG A 57 -12.62 5.75 4.52
N TYR A 58 -13.75 5.61 5.22
CA TYR A 58 -13.85 5.99 6.63
C TYR A 58 -12.84 5.25 7.50
N TYR A 59 -12.69 3.93 7.28
CA TYR A 59 -11.69 3.13 7.98
C TYR A 59 -10.28 3.66 7.75
N VAL A 60 -9.91 3.93 6.49
CA VAL A 60 -8.59 4.46 6.15
C VAL A 60 -8.39 5.82 6.81
N GLU A 61 -9.35 6.74 6.68
CA GLU A 61 -9.24 8.10 7.21
C GLU A 61 -9.05 8.16 8.72
N LEU A 62 -9.68 7.25 9.46
CA LEU A 62 -9.50 7.11 10.90
C LEU A 62 -8.16 6.49 11.29
N GLY A 63 -7.66 5.54 10.50
CA GLY A 63 -6.48 4.75 10.85
C GLY A 63 -5.14 5.36 10.43
N VAL A 64 -5.14 6.22 9.41
CA VAL A 64 -3.89 6.77 8.84
C VAL A 64 -3.18 7.74 9.78
N ARG A 65 -1.86 7.63 9.81
CA ARG A 65 -0.92 8.55 10.46
C ARG A 65 0.32 8.73 9.57
N PRO A 66 1.18 9.73 9.82
CA PRO A 66 2.44 9.87 9.07
C PRO A 66 3.24 8.56 9.10
N GLY A 67 3.64 8.09 7.91
CA GLY A 67 4.36 6.82 7.74
C GLY A 67 3.47 5.57 7.56
N SER A 68 2.14 5.68 7.60
CA SER A 68 1.26 4.53 7.35
C SER A 68 1.43 3.95 5.94
N VAL A 69 1.37 2.63 5.86
CA VAL A 69 1.30 1.86 4.61
C VAL A 69 -0.11 1.29 4.48
N ILE A 70 -0.88 1.87 3.56
CA ILE A 70 -2.27 1.48 3.29
C ILE A 70 -2.28 0.28 2.34
N ILE A 71 -3.05 -0.74 2.69
CA ILE A 71 -3.24 -1.96 1.88
C ILE A 71 -4.61 -1.88 1.22
N LEU A 72 -4.63 -1.91 -0.11
CA LEU A 72 -5.84 -1.99 -0.95
C LEU A 72 -5.64 -3.05 -2.02
N HIS A 73 -6.73 -3.65 -2.47
CA HIS A 73 -6.74 -4.58 -3.59
C HIS A 73 -7.40 -3.94 -4.82
N ASP A 74 -7.03 -4.38 -6.01
CA ASP A 74 -7.70 -3.94 -7.24
C ASP A 74 -9.08 -4.61 -7.35
N ARG A 75 -10.14 -3.79 -7.28
CA ARG A 75 -11.55 -4.19 -7.21
C ARG A 75 -12.41 -3.14 -7.91
N PRO A 76 -13.66 -3.48 -8.33
CA PRO A 76 -14.55 -2.51 -8.97
C PRO A 76 -14.84 -1.25 -8.14
N TYR A 77 -14.75 -1.34 -6.80
CA TYR A 77 -14.96 -0.23 -5.87
C TYR A 77 -13.66 0.49 -5.46
N THR A 78 -12.49 0.05 -5.91
CA THR A 78 -11.21 0.70 -5.58
C THR A 78 -11.09 2.08 -6.23
N LEU A 79 -11.52 2.22 -7.48
CA LEU A 79 -11.55 3.53 -8.14
C LEU A 79 -12.48 4.53 -7.43
N PRO A 80 -13.76 4.21 -7.15
CA PRO A 80 -14.63 5.07 -6.33
C PRO A 80 -14.06 5.42 -4.94
N LEU A 81 -13.42 4.46 -4.27
CA LEU A 81 -12.72 4.70 -3.00
C LEU A 81 -11.62 5.75 -3.18
N LEU A 82 -10.69 5.53 -4.12
CA LEU A 82 -9.55 6.43 -4.34
C LEU A 82 -9.99 7.84 -4.78
N SER A 83 -11.03 7.95 -5.61
CA SER A 83 -11.57 9.24 -6.07
C SER A 83 -12.05 10.14 -4.93
N SER A 84 -12.47 9.56 -3.79
CA SER A 84 -12.93 10.31 -2.61
C SER A 84 -11.90 10.35 -1.47
N LEU A 85 -11.07 9.33 -1.34
CA LEU A 85 -10.04 9.23 -0.30
C LEU A 85 -8.84 10.14 -0.58
N LEU A 86 -8.31 10.13 -1.81
CA LEU A 86 -7.07 10.85 -2.13
C LEU A 86 -7.19 12.37 -1.89
N PRO A 87 -8.25 13.07 -2.37
CA PRO A 87 -8.40 14.51 -2.11
C PRO A 87 -8.46 14.82 -0.61
N SER A 88 -9.24 14.04 0.15
CA SER A 88 -9.37 14.21 1.60
C SER A 88 -8.03 14.07 2.34
N LEU A 89 -7.21 13.08 1.97
CA LEU A 89 -5.89 12.91 2.58
C LEU A 89 -4.90 14.02 2.16
N LEU A 90 -4.95 14.48 0.92
CA LEU A 90 -4.14 15.60 0.45
C LEU A 90 -4.50 16.91 1.18
N GLU A 91 -5.79 17.19 1.38
CA GLU A 91 -6.28 18.35 2.14
C GLU A 91 -5.82 18.31 3.61
N ARG A 92 -5.69 17.11 4.18
CA ARG A 92 -5.13 16.87 5.52
C ARG A 92 -3.59 16.98 5.58
N GLY A 93 -2.93 17.28 4.46
CA GLY A 93 -1.48 17.46 4.38
C GLY A 93 -0.66 16.17 4.21
N PHE A 94 -1.31 15.03 3.92
CA PHE A 94 -0.57 13.81 3.61
C PHE A 94 0.06 13.89 2.21
N VAL A 95 1.20 13.23 2.05
CA VAL A 95 1.85 13.00 0.76
C VAL A 95 1.96 11.51 0.50
N PHE A 96 1.72 11.10 -0.74
CA PHE A 96 1.87 9.70 -1.15
C PHE A 96 3.28 9.46 -1.67
N LYS A 97 3.93 8.43 -1.11
CA LYS A 97 5.29 8.05 -1.47
C LYS A 97 5.31 6.58 -1.91
N PRO A 98 6.22 6.20 -2.83
CA PRO A 98 6.48 4.80 -3.09
C PRO A 98 7.10 4.14 -1.86
N LEU A 99 6.95 2.81 -1.71
CA LEU A 99 7.53 2.05 -0.59
C LEU A 99 9.05 2.25 -0.44
N SER A 100 9.78 2.51 -1.53
CA SER A 100 11.22 2.79 -1.48
C SER A 100 11.58 3.99 -0.60
N TRP A 101 10.64 4.89 -0.33
CA TRP A 101 10.85 6.02 0.56
C TRP A 101 11.05 5.60 2.03
N THR A 102 10.58 4.42 2.44
CA THR A 102 10.78 3.93 3.82
C THR A 102 12.21 3.40 4.08
N LEU A 103 13.09 3.51 3.09
CA LEU A 103 14.49 3.06 3.16
C LEU A 103 15.48 4.23 3.22
N GLU A 104 14.98 5.46 3.10
CA GLU A 104 15.73 6.71 3.29
C GLU A 104 15.76 7.10 4.77
#